data_AF-A0AA36GGB9-F1
#
_entry.id   AF-A0AA36GGB9-F1
#
_cell.length_a   1.000
_cell.length_b   1.000
_cell.length_c   1.000
_cell.angle_alpha   90.00
_cell.angle_beta   90.00
_cell.angle_gamma   90.00
#
_symmetry.space_group_name_H-M   'P 1'
#
loop_
_entity.id
_entity.type
_entity.pdbx_description
1 polymer ?
#
loop_
_entity_poly.entity_id
_entity_poly.type
_entity_poly.pdbx_seq_one_letter_code
_entity_poly.pdbx_strand_id
1 'polypeptide(L)'
;MLPEPADDASRSEFLREIGLMKILGYHERLVNMLACITESAPLCLVAELCNYGDLLNFLRIRCKYMIKLNAEGIDYSDLPVDGNYNIEMVVTLKQLLMFPLQISYGLEYLFSKGFVHRDIAARNIFVNAKASCKIGGFGLCRNLYSNTLLNENKLPFTAEVDVTGGNTML
;
A
#
# COMPACT_ATOMS: atom_id res chain seq x y z
N MET A 1 6.12 4.88 -10.86
CA MET A 1 7.06 5.22 -11.93
C MET A 1 7.19 6.72 -11.95
N LEU A 2 8.40 7.26 -11.92
CA LEU A 2 8.60 8.71 -11.99
C LEU A 2 8.46 9.17 -13.45
N PRO A 3 7.66 10.23 -13.76
CA PRO A 3 7.56 10.76 -15.12
C PRO A 3 8.90 11.33 -15.60
N GLU A 4 9.22 11.22 -16.89
CA GLU A 4 10.48 11.74 -17.46
C GLU A 4 10.71 13.26 -17.30
N PRO A 5 9.68 14.15 -17.27
CA PRO A 5 9.91 15.57 -16.98
C PRO A 5 9.98 15.88 -15.46
N ALA A 6 10.30 14.91 -14.59
CA ALA A 6 10.40 15.17 -13.15
C ALA A 6 11.63 15.99 -12.79
N ASP A 7 11.43 17.00 -11.94
CA ASP A 7 12.51 17.82 -11.38
C ASP A 7 13.36 17.03 -10.38
N ASP A 8 14.55 17.56 -10.07
CA ASP A 8 15.49 16.93 -9.13
C ASP A 8 14.88 16.74 -7.74
N ALA A 9 13.96 17.63 -7.33
CA ALA A 9 13.23 17.53 -6.07
C ALA A 9 12.31 16.31 -6.03
N SER A 10 11.51 16.09 -7.08
CA SER A 10 10.63 14.93 -7.22
C SER A 10 11.42 13.63 -7.30
N ARG A 11 12.56 13.66 -8.00
CA ARG A 11 13.50 12.52 -8.03
C ARG A 11 14.07 12.20 -6.65
N SER A 12 14.48 13.22 -5.89
CA SER A 12 14.99 13.05 -4.53
C SER A 12 13.95 12.46 -3.61
N GLU A 13 12.69 12.94 -3.66
CA GLU A 13 11.60 12.42 -2.84
C GLU A 13 11.28 10.96 -3.18
N PHE A 14 11.25 10.62 -4.47
CA PHE A 14 10.99 9.25 -4.92
C PHE A 14 12.07 8.27 -4.43
N LEU A 15 13.35 8.63 -4.53
CA LEU A 15 14.45 7.82 -4.00
C LEU A 15 14.41 7.72 -2.47
N ARG A 16 14.00 8.80 -1.79
CA ARG A 16 13.77 8.81 -0.33
C ARG A 16 12.70 7.80 0.06
N GLU A 17 11.57 7.79 -0.64
CA GLU A 17 10.46 6.86 -0.39
C GLU A 17 10.90 5.41 -0.59
N ILE A 18 11.65 5.11 -1.67
CA ILE A 18 12.24 3.78 -1.89
C ILE A 18 13.18 3.39 -0.73
N GLY A 19 14.07 4.29 -0.33
CA GLY A 19 14.99 4.06 0.79
C GLY A 19 14.26 3.80 2.11
N LEU A 20 13.18 4.53 2.36
CA LEU A 20 12.31 4.33 3.51
C LEU A 20 11.66 2.95 3.48
N MET A 21 11.06 2.55 2.35
CA MET A 21 10.40 1.25 2.21
C MET A 21 11.38 0.07 2.36
N LYS A 22 12.64 0.22 1.93
CA LYS A 22 13.71 -0.76 2.18
C LYS A 22 13.98 -0.98 3.67
N ILE A 23 14.11 0.11 4.43
CA ILE A 23 14.39 0.03 5.88
C ILE A 23 13.16 -0.46 6.64
N LEU A 24 11.97 -0.05 6.20
CA LEU A 24 10.71 -0.36 6.88
C LEU A 24 10.40 -1.86 6.88
N GLY A 25 10.80 -2.58 5.84
CA GLY A 25 10.64 -4.03 5.74
C GLY A 25 9.19 -4.47 5.57
N TYR A 26 8.95 -5.78 5.76
CA TYR A 26 7.65 -6.39 5.52
C TYR A 26 6.69 -6.23 6.69
N HIS A 27 5.44 -5.88 6.40
CA HIS A 27 4.33 -6.02 7.33
C HIS A 27 3.00 -6.26 6.60
N GLU A 28 2.15 -7.13 7.13
CA GLU A 28 0.90 -7.53 6.46
C GLU A 28 -0.13 -6.38 6.31
N ARG A 29 -0.06 -5.35 7.17
CA ARG A 29 -0.92 -4.16 7.13
C ARG A 29 -0.28 -2.94 6.49
N LEU A 30 0.88 -3.08 5.85
CA LEU A 30 1.50 -2.05 5.03
C LEU A 30 1.50 -2.49 3.57
N VAL A 31 1.58 -1.53 2.65
CA VAL A 31 1.90 -1.77 1.24
C VAL A 31 3.39 -2.03 1.13
N ASN A 32 3.74 -3.26 0.79
CA ASN A 32 5.12 -3.73 0.76
C ASN A 32 5.74 -3.48 -0.62
N MET A 33 7.01 -3.06 -0.61
CA MET A 33 7.84 -3.01 -1.81
C MET A 33 8.25 -4.43 -2.21
N LEU A 34 8.16 -4.74 -3.50
CA LEU A 34 8.61 -5.98 -4.11
C LEU A 34 9.95 -5.80 -4.84
N ALA A 35 10.10 -4.69 -5.57
CA ALA A 35 11.33 -4.38 -6.31
C ALA A 35 11.43 -2.87 -6.57
N CYS A 36 12.61 -2.41 -7.00
CA CYS A 36 12.83 -1.05 -7.48
C CYS A 36 13.89 -1.02 -8.59
N ILE A 37 13.79 -0.04 -9.47
CA ILE A 37 14.84 0.31 -10.44
C ILE A 37 15.33 1.71 -10.06
N THR A 38 16.58 1.78 -9.58
CA THR A 38 17.19 3.05 -9.12
C THR A 38 18.48 3.42 -9.84
N GLU A 39 19.09 2.49 -10.57
CA GLU A 39 20.38 2.67 -11.25
C GLU A 39 20.24 3.18 -12.69
N SER A 40 19.12 2.88 -13.34
CA SER A 40 18.83 3.31 -14.71
C SER A 40 17.46 3.98 -14.79
N ALA A 41 17.29 4.87 -15.77
CA ALA A 41 15.99 5.41 -16.10
C ALA A 41 15.19 4.35 -16.89
N PRO A 42 13.87 4.24 -16.67
CA PRO A 42 13.06 5.02 -15.74
C PRO A 42 13.12 4.51 -14.29
N LEU A 43 13.15 5.44 -13.32
CA LEU A 43 13.09 5.09 -11.91
C LEU A 43 11.73 4.45 -11.58
N CYS A 44 11.78 3.24 -11.03
CA CYS A 44 10.60 2.44 -10.75
C CYS A 44 10.56 1.95 -9.31
N LEU A 45 9.34 1.89 -8.77
CA LEU A 45 9.00 1.23 -7.52
C LEU A 45 7.90 0.23 -7.87
N VAL A 46 8.16 -1.04 -7.57
CA VAL A 46 7.21 -2.14 -7.71
C VAL A 46 6.74 -2.50 -6.32
N ALA A 47 5.44 -2.39 -6.07
CA ALA A 47 4.82 -2.72 -4.80
C ALA A 47 3.71 -3.75 -5.02
N GLU A 48 3.26 -4.35 -3.92
CA GLU A 48 2.11 -5.26 -3.99
C GLU A 48 0.84 -4.56 -4.49
N LEU A 49 0.01 -5.31 -5.21
CA LEU A 49 -1.24 -4.80 -5.76
C LEU A 49 -2.38 -4.91 -4.74
N CYS A 50 -3.06 -3.80 -4.50
CA CYS A 50 -4.33 -3.77 -3.78
C CYS A 50 -5.50 -3.64 -4.76
N ASN A 51 -6.21 -4.74 -4.98
CA ASN A 51 -7.17 -4.92 -6.08
C ASN A 51 -8.30 -3.89 -6.11
N TYR A 52 -8.72 -3.39 -4.95
CA TYR A 52 -9.84 -2.44 -4.88
C TYR A 52 -9.41 -0.98 -4.73
N GLY A 53 -8.11 -0.68 -4.90
CA GLY A 53 -7.59 0.68 -4.80
C GLY A 53 -7.63 1.24 -3.38
N ASP A 54 -7.81 2.54 -3.26
CA ASP A 54 -7.84 3.23 -1.97
C ASP A 54 -9.19 3.09 -1.23
N LEU A 55 -9.15 3.13 0.10
CA LEU A 55 -10.28 2.93 0.99
C LEU A 55 -11.32 4.05 0.83
N LEU A 56 -10.89 5.27 0.49
CA LEU A 56 -11.82 6.38 0.26
C LEU A 56 -12.75 6.09 -0.92
N ASN A 57 -12.19 5.71 -2.07
CA ASN A 57 -12.97 5.34 -3.24
C ASN A 57 -13.72 4.02 -3.03
N PHE A 58 -13.10 3.03 -2.38
CA PHE A 58 -13.73 1.78 -1.99
C PHE A 58 -15.05 2.00 -1.25
N LEU A 59 -15.03 2.84 -0.20
CA LEU A 59 -16.20 3.14 0.62
C LEU A 59 -17.22 4.00 -0.13
N ARG A 60 -16.78 4.99 -0.92
CA ARG A 60 -17.68 5.86 -1.68
C ARG A 60 -18.51 5.11 -2.71
N ILE A 61 -17.88 4.23 -3.49
CA ILE A 61 -18.58 3.47 -4.53
C ILE A 61 -19.60 2.53 -3.89
N ARG A 62 -19.21 1.83 -2.82
CA ARG A 62 -20.09 0.90 -2.10
C ARG A 62 -21.22 1.59 -1.33
N CYS A 63 -20.94 2.74 -0.73
CA CYS A 63 -21.97 3.56 -0.08
C CYS A 63 -23.05 4.00 -1.09
N LYS A 64 -22.66 4.48 -2.28
CA LYS A 64 -23.62 4.82 -3.34
C LYS A 64 -24.48 3.62 -3.75
N TYR A 65 -23.88 2.43 -3.83
CA TYR A 65 -24.60 1.21 -4.14
C TYR A 65 -25.64 0.87 -3.05
N MET A 66 -25.24 0.89 -1.78
CA MET A 66 -26.15 0.60 -0.65
C MET A 66 -27.27 1.63 -0.51
N ILE A 67 -26.99 2.92 -0.79
CA ILE A 67 -28.04 3.97 -0.81
C ILE A 67 -29.06 3.69 -1.91
N LYS A 68 -28.61 3.24 -3.09
CA LYS A 68 -29.51 2.87 -4.19
C LYS A 68 -30.45 1.73 -3.76
N LEU A 69 -29.92 0.69 -3.13
CA LEU A 69 -30.72 -0.43 -2.61
C LEU A 69 -31.76 0.05 -1.59
N ASN A 70 -31.36 0.90 -0.64
CA ASN A 70 -32.28 1.48 0.34
C ASN A 70 -33.40 2.30 -0.31
N ALA A 71 -33.09 3.08 -1.35
CA ALA A 71 -34.09 3.87 -2.07
C ALA A 71 -35.12 2.99 -2.80
N GLU A 72 -34.71 1.78 -3.22
CA GLU A 72 -35.57 0.76 -3.81
C GLU A 72 -36.32 -0.08 -2.74
N GLY A 73 -36.12 0.22 -1.44
CA GLY A 73 -36.73 -0.52 -0.33
C GLY A 73 -36.14 -1.91 -0.10
N ILE A 74 -34.95 -2.17 -0.63
CA ILE A 74 -34.29 -3.48 -0.56
C ILE A 74 -33.44 -3.55 0.71
N ASP A 75 -33.71 -4.55 1.54
CA ASP A 75 -32.86 -4.88 2.66
C ASP A 75 -31.61 -5.64 2.18
N TYR A 76 -30.46 -4.97 2.21
CA TYR A 76 -29.19 -5.59 1.83
C TYR A 76 -28.63 -6.56 2.88
N SER A 77 -29.27 -6.69 4.05
CA SER A 77 -28.95 -7.75 5.02
C SER A 77 -29.57 -9.10 4.66
N ASP A 78 -30.58 -9.10 3.78
CA ASP A 78 -31.27 -10.29 3.27
C ASP A 78 -31.57 -10.14 1.76
N LEU A 79 -30.49 -10.10 0.95
CA LEU A 79 -30.63 -9.92 -0.49
C LEU A 79 -31.29 -11.14 -1.16
N PRO A 80 -32.31 -10.95 -2.00
CA PRO A 80 -32.92 -12.03 -2.76
C PRO A 80 -31.90 -12.73 -3.66
N VAL A 81 -31.83 -14.06 -3.57
CA VAL A 81 -30.88 -14.89 -4.34
C VAL A 81 -31.10 -14.77 -5.86
N ASP A 82 -32.34 -14.53 -6.29
CA ASP A 82 -32.71 -14.41 -7.71
C ASP A 82 -32.55 -12.98 -8.27
N GLY A 83 -32.10 -12.03 -7.45
CA GLY A 83 -31.91 -10.64 -7.86
C GLY A 83 -30.56 -10.39 -8.54
N ASN A 84 -30.52 -9.45 -9.49
CA ASN A 84 -29.26 -8.99 -10.11
C ASN A 84 -28.50 -8.01 -9.18
N TYR A 85 -28.21 -8.43 -7.95
CA TYR A 85 -27.52 -7.64 -6.93
C TYR A 85 -26.07 -8.10 -6.80
N ASN A 86 -25.15 -7.14 -6.66
CA ASN A 86 -23.74 -7.43 -6.42
C ASN A 86 -23.48 -7.43 -4.92
N ILE A 87 -23.46 -8.62 -4.31
CA ILE A 87 -23.25 -8.78 -2.87
C ILE A 87 -21.85 -8.31 -2.41
N GLU A 88 -20.84 -8.36 -3.29
CA GLU A 88 -19.48 -7.88 -2.99
C GLU A 88 -19.40 -6.35 -2.84
N MET A 89 -20.46 -5.65 -3.26
CA MET A 89 -20.60 -4.19 -3.12
C MET A 89 -21.27 -3.79 -1.80
N VAL A 90 -21.82 -4.73 -1.04
CA VAL A 90 -22.37 -4.48 0.30
C VAL A 90 -21.23 -4.47 1.32
N VAL A 91 -21.16 -3.40 2.13
CA VAL A 91 -20.21 -3.31 3.24
C VAL A 91 -20.95 -3.57 4.55
N THR A 92 -20.49 -4.56 5.28
CA THR A 92 -21.03 -4.89 6.61
C THR A 92 -20.42 -4.01 7.70
N LEU A 93 -21.13 -3.87 8.83
CA LEU A 93 -20.58 -3.21 10.03
C LEU A 93 -19.28 -3.86 10.49
N LYS A 94 -19.19 -5.21 10.41
CA LYS A 94 -17.97 -5.95 10.72
C LYS A 94 -16.79 -5.45 9.86
N GLN A 95 -16.97 -5.32 8.55
CA GLN A 95 -15.91 -4.80 7.67
C GLN A 95 -15.53 -3.36 8.02
N LEU A 96 -16.50 -2.49 8.30
CA LEU A 96 -16.24 -1.11 8.72
C LEU A 96 -15.40 -1.02 9.99
N LEU A 97 -15.64 -1.91 10.96
CA LEU A 97 -14.86 -1.99 12.21
C LEU A 97 -13.49 -2.65 12.03
N MET A 98 -13.35 -3.56 11.07
CA MET A 98 -12.06 -4.21 10.79
C MET A 98 -11.02 -3.26 10.16
N PHE A 99 -11.44 -2.25 9.38
CA PHE A 99 -10.52 -1.29 8.80
C PHE A 99 -9.70 -0.50 9.84
N PRO A 100 -10.31 0.23 10.81
CA PRO A 100 -9.54 0.95 11.81
C PRO A 100 -8.67 0.01 12.66
N LEU A 101 -9.15 -1.20 12.99
CA LEU A 101 -8.36 -2.19 13.71
C LEU A 101 -7.08 -2.58 12.95
N GLN A 102 -7.22 -2.91 11.66
CA GLN A 102 -6.09 -3.27 10.79
C GLN A 102 -5.12 -2.10 10.59
N ILE A 103 -5.64 -0.86 10.46
CA ILE A 103 -4.82 0.35 10.39
C ILE A 103 -4.03 0.51 11.70
N SER A 104 -4.66 0.34 12.86
CA SER A 104 -3.98 0.42 14.16
C SER A 104 -2.82 -0.56 14.28
N TYR A 105 -2.97 -1.82 13.83
CA TYR A 105 -1.86 -2.78 13.79
C TYR A 105 -0.72 -2.34 12.85
N GLY A 106 -1.03 -1.76 11.70
CA GLY A 106 -0.01 -1.18 10.82
C GLY A 106 0.73 0.01 11.46
N LEU A 107 0.01 0.88 12.16
CA LEU A 107 0.59 2.04 12.85
C LEU A 107 1.45 1.64 14.04
N GLU A 108 1.04 0.63 14.79
CA GLU A 108 1.85 0.03 15.87
C GLU A 108 3.18 -0.48 15.31
N TYR A 109 3.15 -1.17 14.18
CA TYR A 109 4.38 -1.61 13.50
C TYR A 109 5.26 -0.42 13.09
N LEU A 110 4.71 0.61 12.44
CA LEU A 110 5.47 1.82 12.08
C LEU A 110 6.14 2.45 13.31
N PHE A 111 5.38 2.60 14.39
CA PHE A 111 5.86 3.16 15.64
C PHE A 111 7.00 2.32 16.24
N SER A 112 6.86 0.99 16.25
CA SER A 112 7.90 0.08 16.73
C SER A 112 9.22 0.18 15.95
N LYS A 113 9.14 0.62 14.68
CA LYS A 113 10.28 0.85 13.80
C LYS A 113 10.80 2.30 13.84
N GLY A 114 10.22 3.15 14.68
CA GLY A 114 10.59 4.56 14.79
C GLY A 114 10.10 5.44 13.65
N PHE A 115 9.05 5.03 12.93
CA PHE A 115 8.49 5.79 11.82
C PHE A 115 7.21 6.52 12.21
N VAL A 116 7.06 7.74 11.68
CA VAL A 116 5.82 8.52 11.73
C VAL A 116 5.35 8.74 10.31
N HIS A 117 4.14 8.29 9.98
CA HIS A 117 3.61 8.37 8.61
C HIS A 117 3.27 9.81 8.17
N ARG A 118 2.72 10.63 9.08
CA ARG A 118 2.33 12.04 8.88
C ARG A 118 1.25 12.32 7.82
N ASP A 119 0.70 11.31 7.16
CA ASP A 119 -0.40 11.48 6.20
C ASP A 119 -1.38 10.30 6.22
N ILE A 120 -1.84 9.94 7.43
CA ILE A 120 -2.85 8.90 7.58
C ILE A 120 -4.21 9.47 7.20
N ALA A 121 -4.69 9.04 6.04
CA ALA A 121 -6.00 9.39 5.49
C ALA A 121 -6.52 8.23 4.64
N ALA A 122 -7.83 8.11 4.47
CA ALA A 122 -8.45 7.00 3.72
C ALA A 122 -7.95 6.86 2.26
N ARG A 123 -7.43 7.93 1.64
CA ARG A 123 -6.79 7.89 0.31
C ARG A 123 -5.43 7.18 0.28
N ASN A 124 -4.78 7.07 1.42
CA ASN A 124 -3.48 6.41 1.62
C ASN A 124 -3.64 5.03 2.27
N ILE A 125 -4.88 4.58 2.46
CA ILE A 125 -5.19 3.22 2.89
C ILE A 125 -5.69 2.46 1.67
N PHE A 126 -5.10 1.32 1.35
CA PHE A 126 -5.44 0.51 0.19
C PHE A 126 -6.15 -0.77 0.60
N VAL A 127 -7.03 -1.30 -0.26
CA VAL A 127 -7.84 -2.50 0.03
C VAL A 127 -7.52 -3.62 -0.96
N ASN A 128 -7.16 -4.80 -0.45
CA ASN A 128 -6.80 -5.96 -1.27
C ASN A 128 -8.01 -6.85 -1.60
N ALA A 129 -7.81 -7.88 -2.44
CA ALA A 129 -8.86 -8.83 -2.83
C ALA A 129 -9.58 -9.53 -1.66
N LYS A 130 -8.97 -9.60 -0.47
CA LYS A 130 -9.60 -10.17 0.74
C LYS A 130 -10.37 -9.12 1.57
N ALA A 131 -10.69 -7.96 0.97
CA ALA A 131 -11.30 -6.82 1.63
C ALA A 131 -10.55 -6.37 2.91
N SER A 132 -9.24 -6.60 2.96
CA SER A 132 -8.37 -6.17 4.06
C SER A 132 -7.57 -4.94 3.65
N CYS A 133 -7.30 -4.05 4.61
CA CYS A 133 -6.59 -2.82 4.33
C CYS A 133 -5.08 -2.87 4.62
N LYS A 134 -4.34 -2.04 3.88
CA LYS A 134 -2.90 -1.83 3.96
C LYS A 134 -2.58 -0.33 3.90
N ILE A 135 -1.71 0.14 4.77
CA ILE A 135 -1.25 1.55 4.77
C ILE A 135 -0.20 1.73 3.67
N GLY A 136 -0.37 2.73 2.82
CA GLY A 136 0.60 3.16 1.80
C GLY A 136 0.75 4.68 1.80
N GLY A 137 1.39 5.25 0.76
CA GLY A 137 1.60 6.70 0.68
C GLY A 137 2.72 7.19 1.61
N PHE A 138 3.90 6.59 1.49
CA PHE A 138 5.01 6.84 2.41
C PHE A 138 5.87 8.05 2.05
N GLY A 139 5.57 8.79 0.98
CA GLY A 139 6.31 9.99 0.57
C GLY A 139 6.37 11.11 1.63
N LEU A 140 5.51 11.10 2.65
CA LEU A 140 5.62 12.01 3.80
C LEU A 140 6.09 11.33 5.09
N CYS A 141 6.39 10.03 5.06
CA CYS A 141 6.82 9.31 6.24
C CYS A 141 8.25 9.71 6.67
N ARG A 142 8.51 9.72 7.98
CA ARG A 142 9.83 10.06 8.56
C ARG A 142 10.27 9.03 9.57
N ASN A 143 11.56 8.72 9.55
CA ASN A 143 12.22 7.98 10.61
C ASN A 143 12.68 8.97 11.70
N LEU A 144 12.35 8.70 12.96
CA LEU A 144 12.68 9.56 14.10
C LEU A 144 14.15 9.43 14.54
N TYR A 145 14.79 8.31 14.21
CA TYR A 145 16.15 7.98 14.63
C TYR A 145 17.20 8.19 13.52
N SER A 146 16.79 8.61 12.31
CA SER A 146 17.71 8.77 11.17
C SER A 146 18.63 9.99 11.25
N ASN A 147 18.46 10.88 12.24
CA ASN A 147 19.38 12.01 12.44
C ASN A 147 20.79 11.59 12.89
N THR A 148 21.07 10.28 13.09
CA THR A 148 22.37 9.80 13.60
C THR A 148 23.08 8.79 12.71
N LEU A 149 22.48 8.28 11.62
CA LEU A 149 23.02 7.10 10.89
C LEU A 149 23.11 7.22 9.36
N LEU A 150 22.76 8.37 8.77
CA LEU A 150 22.97 8.61 7.33
C LEU A 150 24.23 9.44 7.10
N ASN A 151 25.37 8.94 7.56
CA ASN A 151 26.66 9.31 6.97
C ASN A 151 27.11 8.17 6.04
N GLU A 152 27.22 8.54 4.76
CA GLU A 152 28.08 7.97 3.71
C GLU A 152 27.65 6.66 3.01
N ASN A 153 27.10 6.84 1.80
CA ASN A 153 27.60 6.22 0.56
C ASN A 153 27.65 4.68 0.45
N LYS A 154 26.63 3.96 0.92
CA LYS A 154 26.26 2.66 0.34
C LYS A 154 24.84 2.29 0.73
N LEU A 155 23.92 2.35 -0.23
CA LEU A 155 22.62 1.68 -0.08
C LEU A 155 22.90 0.17 -0.06
N PRO A 156 22.60 -0.57 1.02
CA PRO A 156 22.69 -2.02 0.99
C PRO A 156 21.57 -2.53 0.07
N PHE A 157 21.82 -3.66 -0.58
CA PHE A 157 21.05 -4.23 -1.70
C PHE A 157 21.42 -3.67 -3.08
N THR A 158 22.60 -4.05 -3.56
CA THR A 158 22.75 -4.50 -4.94
C THR A 158 21.92 -5.78 -5.09
N ALA A 159 20.98 -5.79 -6.02
CA ALA A 159 20.34 -7.02 -6.43
C ALA A 159 21.36 -7.82 -7.25
N GLU A 160 22.10 -8.73 -6.62
CA GLU A 160 22.76 -9.79 -7.36
C GLU A 160 21.67 -10.77 -7.81
N VAL A 161 21.39 -10.77 -9.11
CA VAL A 161 20.67 -11.86 -9.76
C VAL A 161 21.65 -13.04 -9.78
N ASP A 162 21.46 -13.98 -8.87
CA ASP A 162 22.21 -15.23 -8.81
C ASP A 162 21.82 -16.09 -10.03
N VAL A 163 22.59 -16.02 -11.11
CA VAL A 163 22.52 -16.96 -12.23
C VAL A 163 23.53 -18.08 -11.99
N THR A 164 23.29 -18.89 -10.96
CA THR A 164 23.97 -20.18 -10.79
C THR A 164 23.18 -21.28 -11.49
N GLY A 165 23.22 -21.25 -12.82
CA GLY A 165 22.86 -22.40 -13.67
C GLY A 165 24.13 -23.12 -14.08
N GLY A 166 24.54 -24.13 -13.31
CA GLY A 166 25.67 -24.98 -13.62
C GLY A 166 25.55 -25.64 -14.99
N ASN A 167 26.62 -25.55 -15.78
CA ASN A 167 26.82 -26.41 -16.94
C ASN A 167 28.05 -27.27 -16.65
N THR A 168 27.80 -28.46 -16.10
CA THR A 168 28.78 -29.55 -16.06
C THR A 168 28.78 -30.18 -17.44
N MET A 169 29.84 -29.96 -18.21
CA MET A 169 30.20 -30.78 -19.38
C MET A 169 31.71 -30.79 -19.52
N LEU A 170 32.29 -31.87 -18.98
CA LEU A 170 33.42 -32.70 -19.42
C LEU A 170 34.20 -33.23 -18.21
#